data_AF-A0A062VEY3-F1
#
_entry.id   AF-A0A062VEY3-F1
#
_cell.length_a   1.000
_cell.length_b   1.000
_cell.length_c   1.000
_cell.angle_alpha   90.00
_cell.angle_beta   90.00
_cell.angle_gamma   90.00
#
_symmetry.space_group_name_H-M   'P 1'
#
loop_
_entity.id
_entity.type
_entity.pdbx_description
1 polymer ?
#
loop_
_entity_poly.entity_id
_entity_poly.type
_entity_poly.pdbx_seq_one_letter_code
_entity_poly.pdbx_strand_id
1 'polypeptide(L)'
;MFGLFGKKQAAFDLAEGNRHVAPGLALLEAGKGRGLAELYAGLPPPDRIHFLDGLGQLSEIGAPLPALNDHPALYAIAGALHYVWAHRLRGFATADRTSDTQVMDMAEMAAVAEDLLEAAAEATPGDSALHGFRFRAMMLIGAPAGGFEAATADLRATGEANVLAELARMNYLAPKWHGSVGEMHAAAENAMDGAPNASFLALKARAWIEEWLYQTAMNDDGAEIAAFREKVKSAAFRAEIAELDDHFRQRFTAGPELSFAEAGFAHNNFAVLLALFKDTARLKPHLSAIGATAFQTPWGYIAGRNVPAMIARLRAETGLPKLKA
;
A
#
# COMPACT_ATOMS: atom_id res chain seq x y z
N MET A 1 -19.77 22.23 -38.78
CA MET A 1 -19.47 20.79 -38.67
C MET A 1 -18.01 20.62 -38.23
N PHE A 2 -17.72 20.76 -36.93
CA PHE A 2 -16.43 20.38 -36.35
C PHE A 2 -16.71 19.68 -35.01
N GLY A 3 -16.45 18.37 -35.00
CA GLY A 3 -16.74 17.44 -33.90
C GLY A 3 -16.05 17.85 -32.59
N LEU A 4 -16.77 17.82 -31.47
CA LEU A 4 -17.14 16.65 -30.66
C LEU A 4 -15.98 16.11 -29.79
N PHE A 5 -16.04 16.51 -28.51
CA PHE A 5 -15.64 15.76 -27.31
C PHE A 5 -14.19 15.27 -27.18
N GLY A 6 -13.34 16.11 -26.60
CA GLY A 6 -12.26 15.61 -25.76
C GLY A 6 -12.88 14.85 -24.58
N LYS A 7 -12.81 13.52 -24.59
CA LYS A 7 -13.22 12.70 -23.43
C LYS A 7 -12.35 13.15 -22.26
N LYS A 8 -12.97 13.78 -21.24
CA LYS A 8 -12.29 14.01 -19.96
C LYS A 8 -11.81 12.64 -19.49
N GLN A 9 -10.51 12.54 -19.25
CA GLN A 9 -9.92 11.36 -18.66
C GLN A 9 -10.57 11.14 -17.29
N ALA A 10 -11.00 9.90 -17.01
CA ALA A 10 -11.53 9.56 -15.70
C ALA A 10 -10.44 9.84 -14.64
N ALA A 11 -10.79 10.65 -13.64
CA ALA A 11 -9.92 10.89 -12.51
C ALA A 11 -9.67 9.54 -11.79
N PHE A 12 -8.46 9.34 -11.30
CA PHE A 12 -8.16 8.19 -10.48
C PHE A 12 -8.96 8.28 -9.17
N ASP A 13 -9.65 7.20 -8.81
CA ASP A 13 -10.39 7.12 -7.55
C ASP A 13 -9.40 6.97 -6.39
N LEU A 14 -9.24 8.03 -5.61
CA LEU A 14 -8.34 8.07 -4.45
C LEU A 14 -8.84 7.20 -3.28
N ALA A 15 -10.11 6.77 -3.29
CA ALA A 15 -10.61 5.78 -2.34
C ALA A 15 -10.36 4.34 -2.82
N GLU A 16 -9.88 4.16 -4.06
CA GLU A 16 -9.55 2.87 -4.66
C GLU A 16 -10.70 1.84 -4.57
N GLY A 17 -11.94 2.30 -4.67
CA GLY A 17 -13.14 1.48 -4.55
C GLY A 17 -13.56 1.11 -3.11
N ASN A 18 -12.86 1.59 -2.08
CA ASN A 18 -13.22 1.30 -0.69
C ASN A 18 -14.54 2.01 -0.31
N ARG A 19 -15.62 1.23 -0.25
CA ARG A 19 -16.99 1.69 0.03
C ARG A 19 -17.17 2.34 1.41
N HIS A 20 -16.23 2.15 2.33
CA HIS A 20 -16.32 2.69 3.69
C HIS A 20 -15.75 4.11 3.79
N VAL A 21 -14.93 4.54 2.83
CA VAL A 21 -14.27 5.85 2.85
C VAL A 21 -15.27 7.00 2.84
N ALA A 22 -16.26 6.99 1.94
CA ALA A 22 -17.25 8.07 1.87
C ALA A 22 -18.11 8.20 3.16
N PRO A 23 -18.68 7.11 3.72
CA PRO A 23 -19.30 7.16 5.05
C PRO A 23 -18.37 7.65 6.16
N GLY A 24 -17.11 7.19 6.16
CA GLY A 24 -16.10 7.62 7.14
C GLY A 24 -15.78 9.11 7.05
N LEU A 25 -15.65 9.64 5.83
CA LEU A 25 -15.41 11.06 5.58
C LEU A 25 -16.57 11.91 6.10
N ALA A 26 -17.82 11.50 5.85
CA ALA A 26 -18.99 12.19 6.38
C ALA A 26 -19.04 12.18 7.92
N LEU A 27 -18.58 11.10 8.57
CA LEU A 27 -18.48 11.03 10.04
C LEU A 27 -17.37 11.95 10.57
N LEU A 28 -16.22 11.97 9.89
CA LEU A 28 -15.08 12.83 10.22
C LEU A 28 -15.47 14.32 10.12
N GLU A 29 -16.02 14.74 9.00
CA GLU A 29 -16.45 16.13 8.75
C GLU A 29 -17.56 16.60 9.71
N ALA A 30 -18.42 15.68 10.14
CA ALA A 30 -19.47 15.96 11.13
C ALA A 30 -18.98 15.91 12.58
N GLY A 31 -17.70 15.64 12.83
CA GLY A 31 -17.13 15.51 14.19
C GLY A 31 -17.68 14.30 14.98
N LYS A 32 -18.22 13.28 14.30
CA LYS A 32 -18.85 12.11 14.92
C LYS A 32 -17.82 11.03 15.26
N GLY A 33 -16.91 11.34 16.19
CA GLY A 33 -15.76 10.50 16.55
C GLY A 33 -16.11 9.05 16.90
N ARG A 34 -17.09 8.85 17.78
CA ARG A 34 -17.55 7.49 18.14
C ARG A 34 -18.01 6.67 16.95
N GLY A 35 -18.83 7.25 16.07
CA GLY A 35 -19.32 6.54 14.88
C GLY A 35 -18.20 6.22 13.88
N LEU A 36 -17.23 7.12 13.73
CA LEU A 36 -16.04 6.88 12.91
C LEU A 36 -15.21 5.72 13.47
N ALA A 37 -15.02 5.70 14.79
CA ALA A 37 -14.26 4.68 15.48
C ALA A 37 -14.94 3.30 15.46
N GLU A 38 -16.27 3.25 15.60
CA GLU A 38 -17.06 2.02 15.45
C GLU A 38 -17.02 1.49 14.02
N LEU A 39 -17.10 2.36 13.01
CA LEU A 39 -16.93 1.98 11.60
C LEU A 39 -15.55 1.35 11.39
N TYR A 40 -14.49 2.01 11.86
CA TYR A 40 -13.11 1.55 11.77
C TYR A 40 -12.90 0.18 12.45
N ALA A 41 -13.33 0.04 13.71
CA ALA A 41 -13.15 -1.18 14.50
C ALA A 41 -13.89 -2.39 13.89
N GLY A 42 -15.00 -2.15 13.18
CA GLY A 42 -15.77 -3.18 12.49
C GLY A 42 -15.15 -3.70 11.19
N LEU A 43 -14.05 -3.10 10.69
CA LEU A 43 -13.38 -3.53 9.47
C LEU A 43 -12.40 -4.69 9.73
N PRO A 44 -12.20 -5.59 8.74
CA PRO A 44 -11.08 -6.52 8.76
C PRO A 44 -9.73 -5.80 8.87
N PRO A 45 -8.68 -6.42 9.45
CA PRO A 45 -7.46 -5.72 9.79
C PRO A 45 -6.75 -5.02 8.61
N PRO A 46 -6.60 -5.63 7.42
CA PRO A 46 -6.06 -4.93 6.25
C PRO A 46 -6.96 -3.79 5.76
N ASP A 47 -8.27 -3.95 5.82
CA ASP A 47 -9.25 -2.94 5.38
C ASP A 47 -9.23 -1.71 6.27
N ARG A 48 -8.81 -1.81 7.54
CA ARG A 48 -8.55 -0.66 8.42
C ARG A 48 -7.47 0.25 7.86
N ILE A 49 -6.32 -0.32 7.42
CA ILE A 49 -5.24 0.45 6.80
C ILE A 49 -5.74 1.07 5.47
N HIS A 50 -6.40 0.28 4.63
CA HIS A 50 -6.88 0.76 3.33
C HIS A 50 -7.93 1.87 3.46
N PHE A 51 -8.83 1.73 4.44
CA PHE A 51 -9.83 2.75 4.77
C PHE A 51 -9.18 4.05 5.25
N LEU A 52 -8.20 3.97 6.14
CA LEU A 52 -7.50 5.16 6.65
C LEU A 52 -6.63 5.83 5.59
N ASP A 53 -6.00 5.06 4.70
CA ASP A 53 -5.31 5.60 3.52
C ASP A 53 -6.30 6.41 2.67
N GLY A 54 -7.45 5.83 2.28
CA GLY A 54 -8.46 6.53 1.48
C GLY A 54 -9.06 7.75 2.18
N LEU A 55 -9.36 7.64 3.48
CA LEU A 55 -9.87 8.74 4.30
C LEU A 55 -8.87 9.89 4.37
N GLY A 56 -7.58 9.60 4.60
CA GLY A 56 -6.51 10.59 4.65
C GLY A 56 -6.17 11.21 3.30
N GLN A 57 -6.41 10.51 2.18
CA GLN A 57 -6.26 11.08 0.84
C GLN A 57 -7.36 12.09 0.52
N LEU A 58 -8.58 11.87 0.99
CA LEU A 58 -9.74 12.70 0.67
C LEU A 58 -10.02 13.81 1.68
N SER A 59 -9.61 13.66 2.94
CA SER A 59 -9.81 14.69 3.96
C SER A 59 -8.93 15.93 3.71
N GLU A 60 -9.36 17.07 4.24
CA GLU A 60 -8.53 18.28 4.26
C GLU A 60 -7.35 18.10 5.22
N ILE A 61 -6.14 18.49 4.79
CA ILE A 61 -4.93 18.40 5.61
C ILE A 61 -5.09 19.32 6.82
N GLY A 62 -4.89 18.77 8.03
CA GLY A 62 -4.99 19.54 9.27
C GLY A 62 -6.43 19.89 9.67
N ALA A 63 -7.44 19.27 9.04
CA ALA A 63 -8.83 19.43 9.47
C ALA A 63 -8.98 19.05 10.96
N PRO A 64 -9.87 19.73 11.71
CA PRO A 64 -10.15 19.36 13.09
C PRO A 64 -10.56 17.90 13.21
N LEU A 65 -9.88 17.16 14.10
CA LEU A 65 -10.21 15.77 14.38
C LEU A 65 -11.19 15.66 15.56
N PRO A 66 -11.98 14.58 15.64
CA PRO A 66 -12.83 14.29 16.80
C PRO A 66 -12.01 14.17 18.09
N ALA A 67 -12.67 14.38 19.23
CA ALA A 67 -12.02 14.32 20.54
C ALA A 67 -11.50 12.90 20.82
N LEU A 68 -10.19 12.77 21.07
CA LEU A 68 -9.52 11.46 21.20
C LEU A 68 -10.09 10.59 22.34
N ASN A 69 -10.68 11.21 23.36
CA ASN A 69 -11.29 10.52 24.50
C ASN A 69 -12.69 9.96 24.22
N ASP A 70 -13.28 10.20 23.05
CA ASP A 70 -14.61 9.66 22.70
C ASP A 70 -14.59 8.13 22.49
N HIS A 71 -13.46 7.59 22.04
CA HIS A 71 -13.23 6.16 21.75
C HIS A 71 -11.73 5.84 21.61
N PRO A 72 -11.20 4.72 22.16
CA PRO A 72 -9.76 4.41 22.16
C PRO A 72 -9.13 4.32 20.75
N ALA A 73 -9.87 3.79 19.76
CA ALA A 73 -9.39 3.73 18.37
C ALA A 73 -9.16 5.10 17.70
N LEU A 74 -9.61 6.21 18.29
CA LEU A 74 -9.39 7.54 17.71
C LEU A 74 -7.91 7.95 17.71
N TYR A 75 -7.08 7.41 18.61
CA TYR A 75 -5.63 7.59 18.54
C TYR A 75 -5.05 6.98 17.26
N ALA A 76 -5.42 5.74 16.93
CA ALA A 76 -4.98 5.07 15.71
C ALA A 76 -5.46 5.81 14.45
N ILE A 77 -6.73 6.22 14.43
CA ILE A 77 -7.31 6.98 13.31
C ILE A 77 -6.58 8.32 13.14
N ALA A 78 -6.42 9.07 14.23
CA ALA A 78 -5.76 10.37 14.19
C ALA A 78 -4.30 10.25 13.73
N GLY A 79 -3.54 9.30 14.30
CA GLY A 79 -2.15 9.07 13.92
C GLY A 79 -2.00 8.68 12.45
N ALA A 80 -2.87 7.79 11.95
CA ALA A 80 -2.88 7.42 10.54
C ALA A 80 -3.20 8.61 9.61
N LEU A 81 -4.19 9.44 9.96
CA LEU A 81 -4.52 10.63 9.16
C LEU A 81 -3.35 11.62 9.11
N HIS A 82 -2.69 11.88 10.24
CA HIS A 82 -1.49 12.71 10.28
C HIS A 82 -0.38 12.12 9.40
N TYR A 83 -0.17 10.80 9.43
CA TYR A 83 0.80 10.16 8.53
C TYR A 83 0.44 10.39 7.04
N VAL A 84 -0.82 10.16 6.66
CA VAL A 84 -1.25 10.32 5.25
C VAL A 84 -1.13 11.79 4.82
N TRP A 85 -1.46 12.74 5.70
CA TRP A 85 -1.28 14.17 5.46
C TRP A 85 0.20 14.56 5.33
N ALA A 86 1.07 14.03 6.20
CA ALA A 86 2.53 14.23 6.10
C ALA A 86 3.04 13.80 4.72
N HIS A 87 2.62 12.62 4.26
CA HIS A 87 3.00 12.12 2.95
C HIS A 87 2.48 13.01 1.80
N ARG A 88 1.27 13.56 1.93
CA ARG A 88 0.70 14.50 0.94
C ARG A 88 1.44 15.83 0.91
N LEU A 89 1.92 16.34 2.05
CA LEU A 89 2.70 17.58 2.15
C LEU A 89 4.05 17.47 1.44
N ARG A 90 4.75 16.33 1.61
CA ARG A 90 5.97 16.01 0.85
C ARG A 90 5.73 16.00 -0.66
N GLY A 91 4.58 15.48 -1.07
CA GLY A 91 4.25 15.24 -2.48
C GLY A 91 4.98 14.02 -3.06
N PHE A 92 4.72 13.73 -4.34
CA PHE A 92 5.24 12.54 -5.04
C PHE A 92 6.63 12.74 -5.65
N ALA A 93 7.34 13.80 -5.26
CA ALA A 93 8.64 14.13 -5.83
C ALA A 93 9.77 13.38 -5.10
N THR A 94 10.88 13.16 -5.80
CA THR A 94 12.14 12.67 -5.22
C THR A 94 12.72 13.70 -4.24
N ALA A 95 13.62 13.28 -3.33
CA ALA A 95 14.14 14.15 -2.27
C ALA A 95 14.83 15.42 -2.82
N ASP A 96 15.47 15.34 -3.98
CA ASP A 96 16.10 16.46 -4.71
C ASP A 96 15.09 17.48 -5.30
N ARG A 97 13.79 17.19 -5.22
CA ARG A 97 12.70 18.02 -5.77
C ARG A 97 11.66 18.42 -4.72
N THR A 98 11.95 18.15 -3.45
CA THR A 98 11.12 18.53 -2.30
C THR A 98 11.78 19.74 -1.64
N SER A 99 11.05 20.83 -1.42
CA SER A 99 11.63 22.01 -0.76
C SER A 99 11.88 21.74 0.73
N ASP A 100 12.85 22.42 1.33
CA ASP A 100 13.16 22.28 2.76
C ASP A 100 11.92 22.50 3.65
N THR A 101 11.07 23.48 3.30
CA THR A 101 9.79 23.71 3.98
C THR A 101 8.86 22.50 3.90
N GLN A 102 8.72 21.88 2.73
CA GLN A 102 7.89 20.67 2.60
C GLN A 102 8.46 19.48 3.38
N VAL A 103 9.79 19.38 3.49
CA VAL A 103 10.43 18.35 4.32
C VAL A 103 10.15 18.60 5.80
N MET A 104 10.23 19.85 6.26
CA MET A 104 9.91 20.24 7.64
C MET A 104 8.44 19.98 7.97
N ASP A 105 7.51 20.47 7.15
CA ASP A 105 6.06 20.29 7.36
C ASP A 105 5.68 18.80 7.38
N MET A 106 6.29 17.99 6.52
CA MET A 106 6.14 16.54 6.55
C MET A 106 6.67 15.94 7.86
N ALA A 107 7.88 16.30 8.27
CA ALA A 107 8.52 15.73 9.46
C ALA A 107 7.75 16.06 10.74
N GLU A 108 7.29 17.30 10.89
CA GLU A 108 6.47 17.74 12.02
C GLU A 108 5.16 16.95 12.08
N MET A 109 4.46 16.82 10.94
CA MET A 109 3.21 16.05 10.87
C MET A 109 3.43 14.54 11.12
N ALA A 110 4.55 13.99 10.66
CA ALA A 110 4.91 12.59 10.88
C ALA A 110 5.34 12.31 12.34
N ALA A 111 5.93 13.28 13.03
CA ALA A 111 6.22 13.18 14.46
C ALA A 111 4.91 13.15 15.28
N VAL A 112 3.94 14.01 14.97
CA VAL A 112 2.60 13.95 15.59
C VAL A 112 1.91 12.61 15.32
N ALA A 113 2.07 12.08 14.11
CA ALA A 113 1.55 10.74 13.78
C ALA A 113 2.17 9.66 14.67
N GLU A 114 3.48 9.72 14.92
CA GLU A 114 4.20 8.76 15.73
C GLU A 114 3.76 8.79 17.20
N ASP A 115 3.70 9.97 17.83
CA ASP A 115 3.20 10.16 19.20
C ASP A 115 1.78 9.58 19.37
N LEU A 116 0.88 9.87 18.41
CA LEU A 116 -0.49 9.38 18.43
C LEU A 116 -0.58 7.86 18.26
N LEU A 117 0.28 7.27 17.42
CA LEU A 117 0.31 5.83 17.19
C LEU A 117 0.97 5.06 18.33
N GLU A 118 1.90 5.67 19.07
CA GLU A 118 2.42 5.12 20.32
C GLU A 118 1.31 5.08 21.38
N ALA A 119 0.59 6.19 21.58
CA ALA A 119 -0.59 6.22 22.46
C ALA A 119 -1.69 5.23 22.01
N ALA A 120 -1.86 5.03 20.70
CA ALA A 120 -2.77 4.02 20.17
C ALA A 120 -2.34 2.59 20.52
N ALA A 121 -1.05 2.29 20.53
CA ALA A 121 -0.54 0.98 20.90
C ALA A 121 -0.88 0.63 22.37
N GLU A 122 -0.90 1.63 23.26
CA GLU A 122 -1.36 1.47 24.64
C GLU A 122 -2.88 1.28 24.75
N ALA A 123 -3.65 2.08 23.99
CA ALA A 123 -5.11 2.11 24.08
C ALA A 123 -5.80 0.94 23.36
N THR A 124 -5.21 0.45 22.27
CA THR A 124 -5.74 -0.62 21.41
C THR A 124 -4.64 -1.60 21.00
N PRO A 125 -3.99 -2.32 21.94
CA PRO A 125 -2.83 -3.18 21.66
C PRO A 125 -3.15 -4.37 20.72
N GLY A 126 -4.42 -4.69 20.51
CA GLY A 126 -4.84 -5.75 19.58
C GLY A 126 -5.04 -5.29 18.14
N ASP A 127 -4.87 -4.01 17.83
CA ASP A 127 -5.12 -3.47 16.49
C ASP A 127 -3.83 -3.45 15.65
N SER A 128 -3.70 -4.42 14.74
CA SER A 128 -2.53 -4.54 13.86
C SER A 128 -2.36 -3.37 12.89
N ALA A 129 -3.45 -2.65 12.56
CA ALA A 129 -3.41 -1.59 11.57
C ALA A 129 -2.56 -0.39 12.00
N LEU A 130 -2.57 -0.06 13.29
CA LEU A 130 -1.74 1.02 13.84
C LEU A 130 -0.24 0.77 13.61
N HIS A 131 0.21 -0.49 13.72
CA HIS A 131 1.61 -0.83 13.52
C HIS A 131 2.04 -0.67 12.05
N GLY A 132 1.13 -0.93 11.11
CA GLY A 132 1.33 -0.60 9.71
C GLY A 132 1.66 0.89 9.51
N PHE A 133 0.95 1.79 10.21
CA PHE A 133 1.25 3.21 10.20
C PHE A 133 2.50 3.58 11.00
N ARG A 134 2.83 2.89 12.11
CA ARG A 134 4.08 3.10 12.85
C ARG A 134 5.30 2.83 11.98
N PHE A 135 5.34 1.70 11.26
CA PHE A 135 6.42 1.42 10.31
C PHE A 135 6.54 2.49 9.23
N ARG A 136 5.39 2.98 8.76
CA ARG A 136 5.36 4.04 7.74
C ARG A 136 5.82 5.39 8.27
N ALA A 137 5.49 5.76 9.50
CA ALA A 137 6.03 6.94 10.16
C ALA A 137 7.55 6.82 10.33
N MET A 138 8.04 5.68 10.86
CA MET A 138 9.48 5.40 10.99
C MET A 138 10.24 5.44 9.64
N MET A 139 9.60 5.10 8.52
CA MET A 139 10.20 5.30 7.20
C MET A 139 10.47 6.79 6.90
N LEU A 140 9.61 7.71 7.33
CA LEU A 140 9.75 9.15 7.06
C LEU A 140 10.71 9.86 8.01
N ILE A 141 10.67 9.52 9.30
CA ILE A 141 11.42 10.25 10.35
C ILE A 141 12.56 9.45 10.99
N GLY A 142 12.73 8.19 10.58
CA GLY A 142 13.63 7.24 11.24
C GLY A 142 12.97 6.55 12.44
N ALA A 143 13.48 5.37 12.80
CA ALA A 143 13.08 4.70 14.03
C ALA A 143 14.00 5.11 15.19
N PRO A 144 13.48 5.28 16.42
CA PRO A 144 14.33 5.31 17.60
C PRO A 144 15.05 3.95 17.74
N ALA A 145 16.14 3.93 18.51
CA ALA A 145 16.90 2.71 18.74
C ALA A 145 16.00 1.60 19.33
N GLY A 146 15.89 0.46 18.62
CA GLY A 146 15.02 -0.66 19.00
C GLY A 146 13.53 -0.47 18.66
N GLY A 147 13.12 0.67 18.10
CA GLY A 147 11.72 0.98 17.82
C GLY A 147 11.12 0.09 16.73
N PHE A 148 11.90 -0.25 15.71
CA PHE A 148 11.46 -1.16 14.65
C PHE A 148 11.22 -2.58 15.17
N GLU A 149 12.12 -3.08 16.00
CA GLU A 149 12.03 -4.39 16.63
C GLU A 149 10.83 -4.44 17.60
N ALA A 150 10.64 -3.40 18.40
CA ALA A 150 9.50 -3.28 19.31
C ALA A 150 8.17 -3.29 18.54
N ALA A 151 8.02 -2.45 17.52
CA ALA A 151 6.80 -2.43 16.70
C ALA A 151 6.56 -3.76 15.95
N THR A 152 7.63 -4.47 15.58
CA THR A 152 7.53 -5.81 15.00
C THR A 152 7.05 -6.85 16.02
N ALA A 153 7.55 -6.79 17.25
CA ALA A 153 7.08 -7.63 18.33
C ALA A 153 5.61 -7.35 18.68
N ASP A 154 5.23 -6.07 18.75
CA ASP A 154 3.86 -5.64 19.01
C ASP A 154 2.90 -6.11 17.90
N LEU A 155 3.26 -5.92 16.62
CA LEU A 155 2.47 -6.41 15.49
C LEU A 155 2.16 -7.91 15.65
N ARG A 156 3.17 -8.71 16.00
CA ARG A 156 2.99 -10.15 16.23
C ARG A 156 2.12 -10.44 17.44
N ALA A 157 2.24 -9.64 18.51
CA ALA A 157 1.46 -9.79 19.73
C ALA A 157 -0.03 -9.47 19.54
N THR A 158 -0.40 -8.69 18.52
CA THR A 158 -1.82 -8.39 18.22
C THR A 158 -2.65 -9.65 17.93
N GLY A 159 -2.02 -10.69 17.38
CA GLY A 159 -2.70 -11.90 16.90
C GLY A 159 -3.55 -11.69 15.64
N GLU A 160 -3.59 -10.47 15.08
CA GLU A 160 -4.27 -10.18 13.83
C GLU A 160 -3.33 -10.39 12.63
N ALA A 161 -3.80 -11.12 11.63
CA ALA A 161 -3.11 -11.21 10.36
C ALA A 161 -3.37 -9.97 9.51
N ASN A 162 -2.32 -9.22 9.20
CA ASN A 162 -2.44 -7.98 8.44
C ASN A 162 -1.37 -7.83 7.36
N VAL A 163 -1.71 -8.23 6.12
CA VAL A 163 -0.80 -8.16 4.98
C VAL A 163 -0.32 -6.74 4.67
N LEU A 164 -1.12 -5.72 4.96
CA LEU A 164 -0.74 -4.32 4.71
C LEU A 164 0.19 -3.76 5.81
N ALA A 165 0.11 -4.28 7.04
CA ALA A 165 1.11 -4.00 8.07
C ALA A 165 2.44 -4.70 7.76
N GLU A 166 2.39 -5.96 7.33
CA GLU A 166 3.59 -6.69 6.87
C GLU A 166 4.23 -6.05 5.64
N LEU A 167 3.43 -5.53 4.72
CA LEU A 167 3.91 -4.70 3.60
C LEU A 167 4.69 -3.48 4.11
N ALA A 168 4.16 -2.77 5.10
CA ALA A 168 4.82 -1.59 5.67
C ALA A 168 6.15 -1.98 6.34
N ARG A 169 6.17 -3.08 7.11
CA ARG A 169 7.38 -3.63 7.73
C ARG A 169 8.42 -4.04 6.69
N MET A 170 8.01 -4.74 5.63
CA MET A 170 8.88 -5.13 4.51
C MET A 170 9.45 -3.91 3.80
N ASN A 171 8.63 -2.88 3.55
CA ASN A 171 9.08 -1.65 2.90
C ASN A 171 10.08 -0.89 3.76
N TYR A 172 9.94 -0.87 5.09
CA TYR A 172 10.94 -0.25 5.97
C TYR A 172 12.35 -0.84 5.73
N LEU A 173 12.41 -2.16 5.52
CA LEU A 173 13.63 -2.91 5.24
C LEU A 173 14.10 -2.85 3.78
N ALA A 174 13.44 -2.08 2.92
CA ALA A 174 13.85 -1.88 1.54
C ALA A 174 15.07 -0.93 1.44
N PRO A 175 15.91 -1.09 0.41
CA PRO A 175 17.13 -0.28 0.23
C PRO A 175 16.87 1.21 0.00
N LYS A 176 15.66 1.59 -0.44
CA LYS A 176 15.26 2.99 -0.58
C LYS A 176 14.93 3.70 0.74
N TRP A 177 14.87 2.93 1.84
CA TRP A 177 14.59 3.42 3.18
C TRP A 177 15.76 3.08 4.09
N HIS A 178 15.65 2.03 4.91
CA HIS A 178 16.59 1.76 6.00
C HIS A 178 17.29 0.40 5.94
N GLY A 179 17.00 -0.41 4.91
CA GLY A 179 17.53 -1.77 4.80
C GLY A 179 18.24 -2.06 3.49
N SER A 180 18.05 -3.27 2.98
CA SER A 180 18.72 -3.81 1.79
C SER A 180 17.76 -4.67 0.96
N VAL A 181 18.15 -4.96 -0.28
CA VAL A 181 17.39 -5.89 -1.13
C VAL A 181 17.20 -7.24 -0.42
N GLY A 182 18.25 -7.76 0.22
CA GLY A 182 18.20 -9.04 0.94
C GLY A 182 17.23 -9.04 2.12
N GLU A 183 17.27 -8.00 2.96
CA GLU A 183 16.39 -7.88 4.13
C GLU A 183 14.91 -7.74 3.73
N MET A 184 14.63 -6.97 2.68
CA MET A 184 13.28 -6.82 2.13
C MET A 184 12.72 -8.15 1.63
N HIS A 185 13.49 -8.89 0.81
CA HIS A 185 13.05 -10.20 0.32
C HIS A 185 12.88 -11.22 1.43
N ALA A 186 13.81 -11.25 2.40
CA ALA A 186 13.70 -12.11 3.58
C ALA A 186 12.44 -11.76 4.40
N ALA A 187 12.12 -10.47 4.56
CA ALA A 187 10.91 -10.03 5.24
C ALA A 187 9.63 -10.48 4.54
N ALA A 188 9.61 -10.48 3.20
CA ALA A 188 8.48 -10.98 2.41
C ALA A 188 8.30 -12.49 2.56
N GLU A 189 9.39 -13.27 2.46
CA GLU A 189 9.36 -14.73 2.64
C GLU A 189 8.93 -15.10 4.06
N ASN A 190 9.46 -14.42 5.08
CA ASN A 190 9.08 -14.64 6.47
C ASN A 190 7.59 -14.37 6.73
N ALA A 191 7.01 -13.36 6.08
CA ALA A 191 5.59 -13.08 6.21
C ALA A 191 4.70 -14.08 5.45
N MET A 192 5.26 -14.79 4.45
CA MET A 192 4.59 -15.86 3.72
C MET A 192 4.58 -17.18 4.48
N ASP A 193 5.58 -17.42 5.33
CA ASP A 193 5.66 -18.64 6.13
C ASP A 193 4.50 -18.71 7.14
N GLY A 194 3.74 -19.81 7.12
CA GLY A 194 2.53 -19.96 7.92
C GLY A 194 1.40 -18.97 7.60
N ALA A 195 1.47 -18.24 6.48
CA ALA A 195 0.50 -17.20 6.18
C ALA A 195 -0.94 -17.74 6.11
N PRO A 196 -1.92 -16.99 6.67
CA PRO A 196 -3.29 -17.48 6.83
C PRO A 196 -4.06 -17.56 5.52
N ASN A 197 -3.69 -16.77 4.51
CA ASN A 197 -4.37 -16.74 3.23
C ASN A 197 -3.44 -16.35 2.07
N ALA A 198 -3.98 -16.36 0.85
CA ALA A 198 -3.20 -16.18 -0.37
C ALA A 198 -2.64 -14.76 -0.56
N SER A 199 -3.19 -13.75 0.13
CA SER A 199 -2.80 -12.35 -0.09
C SER A 199 -1.34 -12.08 0.30
N PHE A 200 -0.82 -12.81 1.28
CA PHE A 200 0.58 -12.71 1.72
C PHE A 200 1.58 -13.15 0.65
N LEU A 201 1.21 -14.02 -0.28
CA LEU A 201 2.08 -14.39 -1.42
C LEU A 201 2.40 -13.17 -2.31
N ALA A 202 1.54 -12.16 -2.29
CA ALA A 202 1.77 -10.93 -3.03
C ALA A 202 2.83 -10.02 -2.37
N LEU A 203 3.30 -10.30 -1.15
CA LEU A 203 4.45 -9.61 -0.56
C LEU A 203 5.73 -9.92 -1.35
N LYS A 204 5.94 -11.17 -1.78
CA LYS A 204 7.06 -11.51 -2.67
C LYS A 204 6.92 -10.85 -4.05
N ALA A 205 5.70 -10.80 -4.58
CA ALA A 205 5.44 -10.04 -5.81
C ALA A 205 5.80 -8.56 -5.63
N ARG A 206 5.45 -7.96 -4.48
CA ARG A 206 5.78 -6.58 -4.15
C ARG A 206 7.29 -6.38 -3.94
N ALA A 207 8.00 -7.29 -3.29
CA ALA A 207 9.45 -7.22 -3.12
C ALA A 207 10.17 -7.14 -4.48
N TRP A 208 9.74 -7.92 -5.47
CA TRP A 208 10.26 -7.83 -6.85
C TRP A 208 9.96 -6.48 -7.52
N ILE A 209 8.76 -5.92 -7.30
CA ILE A 209 8.40 -4.59 -7.81
C ILE A 209 9.26 -3.50 -7.16
N GLU A 210 9.53 -3.60 -5.86
CA GLU A 210 10.37 -2.66 -5.12
C GLU A 210 11.84 -2.76 -5.53
N GLU A 211 12.38 -3.98 -5.74
CA GLU A 211 13.73 -4.18 -6.31
C GLU A 211 13.80 -3.59 -7.73
N TRP A 212 12.78 -3.84 -8.57
CA TRP A 212 12.71 -3.23 -9.90
C TRP A 212 12.73 -1.70 -9.82
N LEU A 213 11.93 -1.10 -8.93
CA LEU A 213 11.88 0.36 -8.74
C LEU A 213 13.25 0.90 -8.31
N TYR A 214 13.87 0.26 -7.32
CA TYR A 214 15.19 0.65 -6.83
C TYR A 214 16.23 0.58 -7.93
N GLN A 215 16.33 -0.57 -8.61
CA GLN A 215 17.34 -0.82 -9.65
C GLN A 215 17.14 0.03 -10.92
N THR A 216 15.94 0.56 -11.16
CA THR A 216 15.67 1.35 -12.37
C THR A 216 15.62 2.85 -12.14
N ALA A 217 15.38 3.29 -10.91
CA ALA A 217 15.13 4.71 -10.61
C ALA A 217 15.98 5.29 -9.47
N MET A 218 16.65 4.47 -8.66
CA MET A 218 17.28 4.93 -7.41
C MET A 218 18.73 4.47 -7.25
N ASN A 219 19.07 3.26 -7.73
CA ASN A 219 20.43 2.74 -7.66
C ASN A 219 21.33 3.49 -8.65
N ASP A 220 22.55 3.80 -8.23
CA ASP A 220 23.61 4.40 -9.04
C ASP A 220 24.76 3.44 -9.35
N ASP A 221 24.78 2.24 -8.75
CA ASP A 221 25.76 1.19 -9.07
C ASP A 221 25.42 0.50 -10.41
N GLY A 222 26.19 0.82 -11.44
CA GLY A 222 26.01 0.27 -12.78
C GLY A 222 26.17 -1.26 -12.88
N ALA A 223 26.97 -1.88 -12.01
CA ALA A 223 27.17 -3.32 -12.01
C ALA A 223 25.95 -4.05 -11.43
N GLU A 224 25.39 -3.54 -10.33
CA GLU A 224 24.15 -4.08 -9.76
C GLU A 224 22.96 -3.96 -10.73
N ILE A 225 22.81 -2.79 -11.36
CA ILE A 225 21.77 -2.55 -12.37
C ILE A 225 21.91 -3.52 -13.54
N ALA A 226 23.12 -3.76 -14.02
CA ALA A 226 23.38 -4.72 -15.10
C ALA A 226 23.07 -6.15 -14.68
N ALA A 227 23.48 -6.57 -13.47
CA ALA A 227 23.19 -7.88 -12.92
C ALA A 227 21.68 -8.12 -12.79
N PHE A 228 20.94 -7.15 -12.28
CA PHE A 228 19.47 -7.22 -12.19
C PHE A 228 18.83 -7.36 -13.58
N ARG A 229 19.27 -6.57 -14.56
CA ARG A 229 18.76 -6.65 -15.95
C ARG A 229 18.97 -8.03 -16.58
N GLU A 230 20.08 -8.70 -16.29
CA GLU A 230 20.31 -10.06 -16.79
C GLU A 230 19.49 -11.10 -16.01
N LYS A 231 19.40 -10.95 -14.69
CA LYS A 231 18.59 -11.81 -13.82
C LYS A 231 17.13 -11.88 -14.28
N VAL A 232 16.49 -10.74 -14.52
CA VAL A 232 15.06 -10.69 -14.91
C VAL A 232 14.78 -11.22 -16.33
N LYS A 233 15.81 -11.40 -17.16
CA LYS A 233 15.69 -12.05 -18.48
C LYS A 233 15.80 -13.58 -18.38
N SER A 234 16.38 -14.10 -17.30
CA SER A 234 16.68 -15.51 -17.16
C SER A 234 15.42 -16.38 -17.15
N ALA A 235 15.56 -17.63 -17.61
CA ALA A 235 14.48 -18.61 -17.54
C ALA A 235 14.11 -18.94 -16.08
N ALA A 236 15.11 -18.96 -15.18
CA ALA A 236 14.90 -19.22 -13.75
C ALA A 236 14.00 -18.16 -13.12
N PHE A 237 14.24 -16.88 -13.38
CA PHE A 237 13.39 -15.81 -12.87
C PHE A 237 11.95 -15.91 -13.39
N ARG A 238 11.78 -16.20 -14.69
CA ARG A 238 10.43 -16.37 -15.26
C ARG A 238 9.70 -17.56 -14.65
N ALA A 239 10.39 -18.66 -14.41
CA ALA A 239 9.84 -19.83 -13.74
C ALA A 239 9.43 -19.49 -12.30
N GLU A 240 10.26 -18.76 -11.56
CA GLU A 240 9.94 -18.31 -10.20
C GLU A 240 8.68 -17.44 -10.15
N ILE A 241 8.53 -16.46 -11.04
CA ILE A 241 7.32 -15.62 -11.08
C ILE A 241 6.09 -16.44 -11.47
N ALA A 242 6.23 -17.37 -12.41
CA ALA A 242 5.17 -18.28 -12.83
C ALA A 242 4.71 -19.18 -11.67
N GLU A 243 5.64 -19.80 -10.94
CA GLU A 243 5.38 -20.64 -9.78
C GLU A 243 4.70 -19.85 -8.65
N LEU A 244 5.15 -18.63 -8.38
CA LEU A 244 4.55 -17.76 -7.37
C LEU A 244 3.07 -17.45 -7.70
N ASP A 245 2.77 -17.11 -8.95
CA ASP A 245 1.41 -16.84 -9.42
C ASP A 245 0.53 -18.11 -9.44
N ASP A 246 1.10 -19.27 -9.84
CA ASP A 246 0.40 -20.56 -9.74
C ASP A 246 0.03 -20.89 -8.29
N HIS A 247 0.97 -20.71 -7.36
CA HIS A 247 0.75 -20.92 -5.94
C HIS A 247 -0.31 -19.96 -5.39
N PHE A 248 -0.27 -18.68 -5.79
CA PHE A 248 -1.30 -17.71 -5.43
C PHE A 248 -2.68 -18.16 -5.91
N ARG A 249 -2.85 -18.50 -7.19
CA ARG A 249 -4.15 -18.92 -7.72
C ARG A 249 -4.69 -20.18 -7.04
N GLN A 250 -3.81 -21.14 -6.76
CA GLN A 250 -4.19 -22.35 -6.06
C GLN A 250 -4.72 -22.03 -4.65
N ARG A 251 -3.97 -21.25 -3.86
CA ARG A 251 -4.40 -20.87 -2.50
C ARG A 251 -5.58 -19.91 -2.49
N PHE A 252 -5.70 -19.02 -3.47
CA PHE A 252 -6.83 -18.09 -3.58
C PHE A 252 -8.12 -18.85 -3.87
N THR A 253 -8.07 -19.89 -4.71
CA THR A 253 -9.26 -20.69 -5.05
C THR A 253 -9.65 -21.68 -3.95
N ALA A 254 -8.67 -22.26 -3.25
CA ALA A 254 -8.92 -23.28 -2.23
C ALA A 254 -9.03 -22.72 -0.80
N GLY A 255 -8.61 -21.47 -0.59
CA GLY A 255 -8.50 -20.83 0.71
C GLY A 255 -9.78 -20.10 1.14
N PRO A 256 -9.73 -19.46 2.33
CA PRO A 256 -10.82 -18.61 2.79
C PRO A 256 -11.04 -17.42 1.84
N GLU A 257 -12.27 -16.90 1.84
CA GLU A 257 -12.58 -15.65 1.16
C GLU A 257 -11.71 -14.52 1.73
N LEU A 258 -11.08 -13.76 0.84
CA LEU A 258 -10.27 -12.61 1.18
C LEU A 258 -11.14 -11.38 1.40
N SER A 259 -10.71 -10.48 2.28
CA SER A 259 -11.30 -9.16 2.37
C SER A 259 -11.08 -8.34 1.09
N PHE A 260 -11.76 -7.19 0.98
CA PHE A 260 -11.61 -6.31 -0.19
C PHE A 260 -10.17 -5.82 -0.33
N ALA A 261 -9.57 -5.33 0.77
CA ALA A 261 -8.19 -4.86 0.76
C ALA A 261 -7.18 -5.98 0.45
N GLU A 262 -7.40 -7.20 0.96
CA GLU A 262 -6.52 -8.35 0.70
C GLU A 262 -6.55 -8.80 -0.76
N ALA A 263 -7.75 -8.97 -1.33
CA ALA A 263 -7.91 -9.35 -2.72
C ALA A 263 -7.38 -8.25 -3.65
N GLY A 264 -7.69 -6.99 -3.35
CA GLY A 264 -7.20 -5.83 -4.08
C GLY A 264 -5.68 -5.74 -4.04
N PHE A 265 -5.07 -5.86 -2.85
CA PHE A 265 -3.62 -5.88 -2.69
C PHE A 265 -3.00 -7.00 -3.54
N ALA A 266 -3.49 -8.22 -3.43
CA ALA A 266 -2.91 -9.36 -4.13
C ALA A 266 -2.97 -9.19 -5.65
N HIS A 267 -4.16 -8.94 -6.21
CA HIS A 267 -4.30 -8.84 -7.66
C HIS A 267 -3.56 -7.64 -8.25
N ASN A 268 -3.54 -6.47 -7.58
CA ASN A 268 -2.81 -5.31 -8.08
C ASN A 268 -1.28 -5.55 -8.11
N ASN A 269 -0.70 -6.20 -7.09
CA ASN A 269 0.73 -6.51 -7.08
C ASN A 269 1.11 -7.56 -8.12
N PHE A 270 0.37 -8.67 -8.24
CA PHE A 270 0.62 -9.65 -9.30
C PHE A 270 0.47 -9.03 -10.70
N ALA A 271 -0.56 -8.22 -10.92
CA ALA A 271 -0.77 -7.58 -12.22
C ALA A 271 0.39 -6.64 -12.60
N VAL A 272 0.88 -5.81 -11.66
CA VAL A 272 2.04 -4.94 -11.94
C VAL A 272 3.28 -5.76 -12.23
N LEU A 273 3.55 -6.80 -11.43
CA LEU A 273 4.71 -7.68 -11.62
C LEU A 273 4.71 -8.31 -13.02
N LEU A 274 3.57 -8.89 -13.41
CA LEU A 274 3.41 -9.54 -14.72
C LEU A 274 3.46 -8.53 -15.87
N ALA A 275 2.95 -7.32 -15.67
CA ALA A 275 3.07 -6.23 -16.64
C ALA A 275 4.53 -5.77 -16.83
N LEU A 276 5.30 -5.62 -15.74
CA LEU A 276 6.72 -5.25 -15.78
C LEU A 276 7.55 -6.25 -16.57
N PHE A 277 7.30 -7.54 -16.36
CA PHE A 277 8.05 -8.64 -16.99
C PHE A 277 7.37 -9.24 -18.22
N LYS A 278 6.33 -8.57 -18.74
CA LYS A 278 5.64 -8.84 -20.01
C LYS A 278 5.02 -10.24 -20.13
N ASP A 279 4.52 -10.81 -19.03
CA ASP A 279 3.73 -12.04 -19.06
C ASP A 279 2.24 -11.72 -19.22
N THR A 280 1.84 -11.46 -20.46
CA THR A 280 0.47 -11.05 -20.79
C THR A 280 -0.56 -12.17 -20.59
N ALA A 281 -0.14 -13.44 -20.69
CA ALA A 281 -1.01 -14.59 -20.51
C ALA A 281 -1.49 -14.70 -19.06
N ARG A 282 -0.56 -14.58 -18.10
CA ARG A 282 -0.86 -14.59 -16.67
C ARG A 282 -1.47 -13.27 -16.18
N LEU A 283 -1.23 -12.15 -16.86
CA LEU A 283 -1.76 -10.84 -16.46
C LEU A 283 -3.30 -10.75 -16.53
N LYS A 284 -3.93 -11.41 -17.52
CA LYS A 284 -5.35 -11.24 -17.82
C LYS A 284 -6.29 -11.55 -16.64
N PRO A 285 -6.17 -12.68 -15.92
CA PRO A 285 -7.00 -12.96 -14.75
C PRO A 285 -6.94 -11.87 -13.68
N HIS A 286 -5.75 -11.33 -13.37
CA HIS A 286 -5.63 -10.27 -12.35
C HIS A 286 -6.27 -8.96 -12.81
N LEU A 287 -6.10 -8.56 -14.08
CA LEU A 287 -6.79 -7.38 -14.61
C LEU A 287 -8.31 -7.54 -14.59
N SER A 288 -8.81 -8.76 -14.79
CA SER A 288 -10.24 -9.06 -14.67
C SER A 288 -10.73 -8.84 -13.23
N ALA A 289 -10.00 -9.36 -12.25
CA ALA A 289 -10.33 -9.22 -10.83
C ALA A 289 -10.23 -7.78 -10.31
N ILE A 290 -9.22 -7.01 -10.76
CA ILE A 290 -9.06 -5.59 -10.39
C ILE A 290 -10.25 -4.74 -10.86
N GLY A 291 -10.83 -5.06 -12.02
CA GLY A 291 -11.95 -4.30 -12.56
C GLY A 291 -11.63 -2.81 -12.67
N ALA A 292 -12.50 -1.97 -12.11
CA ALA A 292 -12.35 -0.51 -12.10
C ALA A 292 -11.62 0.04 -10.87
N THR A 293 -11.28 -0.81 -9.91
CA THR A 293 -10.74 -0.43 -8.60
C THR A 293 -9.25 -0.76 -8.54
N ALA A 294 -8.48 -0.15 -9.43
CA ALA A 294 -7.03 -0.26 -9.41
C ALA A 294 -6.45 0.55 -8.25
N PHE A 295 -5.49 -0.03 -7.54
CA PHE A 295 -4.83 0.66 -6.42
C PHE A 295 -3.75 1.61 -6.96
N GLN A 296 -3.52 2.73 -6.28
CA GLN A 296 -2.52 3.72 -6.67
C GLN A 296 -1.13 3.10 -6.57
N THR A 297 -0.88 2.30 -5.54
CA THR A 297 0.37 1.56 -5.40
C THR A 297 0.08 0.07 -5.54
N PRO A 298 0.77 -0.67 -6.44
CA PRO A 298 1.99 -0.27 -7.15
C PRO A 298 1.83 0.35 -8.54
N TRP A 299 0.62 0.49 -9.10
CA TRP A 299 0.43 0.97 -10.48
C TRP A 299 1.04 2.36 -10.76
N GLY A 300 1.04 3.23 -9.75
CA GLY A 300 1.60 4.57 -9.78
C GLY A 300 3.11 4.59 -10.04
N TYR A 301 3.85 3.51 -9.75
CA TYR A 301 5.27 3.41 -10.08
C TYR A 301 5.53 3.40 -11.58
N ILE A 302 4.60 2.85 -12.37
CA ILE A 302 4.75 2.73 -13.84
C ILE A 302 3.86 3.69 -14.63
N ALA A 303 2.81 4.26 -14.01
CA ALA A 303 1.89 5.18 -14.68
C ALA A 303 1.73 6.55 -14.01
N GLY A 304 2.32 6.79 -12.84
CA GLY A 304 2.03 7.99 -12.05
C GLY A 304 0.52 8.14 -11.85
N ARG A 305 -0.03 9.32 -12.17
CA ARG A 305 -1.48 9.58 -12.09
C ARG A 305 -2.30 9.01 -13.25
N ASN A 306 -1.65 8.40 -14.24
CA ASN A 306 -2.30 7.89 -15.46
C ASN A 306 -2.75 6.42 -15.33
N VAL A 307 -2.89 5.90 -14.10
CA VAL A 307 -3.30 4.52 -13.82
C VAL A 307 -4.55 4.10 -14.62
N PRO A 308 -5.65 4.89 -14.68
CA PRO A 308 -6.85 4.48 -15.40
C PRO A 308 -6.61 4.21 -16.89
N ALA A 309 -5.78 5.03 -17.56
CA ALA A 309 -5.50 4.84 -18.98
C ALA A 309 -4.60 3.62 -19.23
N MET A 310 -3.63 3.38 -18.35
CA MET A 310 -2.78 2.20 -18.44
C MET A 310 -3.59 0.91 -18.23
N ILE A 311 -4.46 0.86 -17.22
CA ILE A 311 -5.37 -0.28 -17.00
C ILE A 311 -6.24 -0.50 -18.24
N ALA A 312 -6.83 0.56 -18.80
CA ALA A 312 -7.64 0.46 -20.01
C ALA A 312 -6.83 -0.10 -21.21
N ARG A 313 -5.57 0.31 -21.37
CA ARG A 313 -4.66 -0.21 -22.40
C ARG A 313 -4.36 -1.69 -22.19
N LEU A 314 -3.91 -2.10 -21.00
CA LEU A 314 -3.56 -3.49 -20.69
C LEU A 314 -4.77 -4.43 -20.81
N ARG A 315 -5.97 -3.95 -20.43
CA ARG A 315 -7.22 -4.69 -20.66
C ARG A 315 -7.48 -4.91 -22.15
N ALA A 316 -7.30 -3.89 -22.98
CA ALA A 316 -7.44 -4.05 -24.43
C ALA A 316 -6.42 -5.03 -25.02
N GLU A 317 -5.15 -4.95 -24.60
CA GLU A 317 -4.07 -5.85 -25.03
C GLU A 317 -4.32 -7.32 -24.63
N THR A 318 -5.01 -7.56 -23.52
CA THR A 318 -5.38 -8.90 -23.02
C THR A 318 -6.77 -9.39 -23.48
N GLY A 319 -7.46 -8.60 -24.31
CA GLY A 319 -8.80 -8.92 -24.83
C GLY A 319 -9.91 -8.85 -23.78
N LEU A 320 -9.73 -8.09 -22.70
CA LEU A 320 -10.78 -7.77 -21.73
C LEU A 320 -11.63 -6.58 -22.21
N PRO A 321 -12.92 -6.54 -21.85
CA PRO A 321 -13.78 -5.42 -22.20
C PRO A 321 -13.33 -4.14 -21.50
N LYS A 322 -13.63 -3.00 -22.13
CA LYS A 322 -13.49 -1.68 -21.50
C LYS A 322 -14.36 -1.62 -20.25
N LEU A 323 -13.82 -1.00 -19.21
CA LEU A 323 -14.57 -0.70 -18.00
C LEU A 323 -15.62 0.37 -18.31
N LYS A 324 -16.78 0.25 -17.69
CA LYS A 324 -17.77 1.33 -17.74
C LYS A 324 -17.23 2.48 -16.89
N ALA A 325 -17.30 3.68 -17.45
CA ALA A 325 -17.00 4.91 -16.72
C ALA A 325 -18.10 5.20 -15.69
#